data_AF-A0AB37ZXF6-F1
#
_entry.id   AF-A0AB37ZXF6-F1
#
_cell.length_a   1.000
_cell.length_b   1.000
_cell.length_c   1.000
_cell.angle_alpha   90.00
_cell.angle_beta   90.00
_cell.angle_gamma   90.00
#
_symmetry.space_group_name_H-M   'P 1'
#
loop_
_entity.id
_entity.type
_entity.pdbx_description
1 polymer ?
#
loop_
_entity_poly.entity_id
_entity_poly.type
_entity_poly.pdbx_seq_one_letter_code
_entity_poly.pdbx_strand_id
1 'polypeptide(L)' 'MEATKKAFLMMMGFPLLTLRDKFGFGKARLNRFMENMLNLYEAYENDYVDLDDLNNTILEETGVTLLEKREGKY' A
#
# COMPACT_ATOMS: atom_id res chain seq x y z
N MET A 1 -7.48 12.04 16.17
CA MET A 1 -6.90 10.69 16.44
C MET A 1 -7.76 9.55 15.86
N GLU A 2 -9.09 9.57 15.97
CA GLU A 2 -9.94 8.49 15.45
C GLU A 2 -9.96 8.40 13.92
N ALA A 3 -10.06 9.53 13.21
CA ALA A 3 -9.98 9.58 11.74
C ALA A 3 -8.64 9.05 11.20
N THR A 4 -7.52 9.40 11.84
CA THR A 4 -6.17 8.92 11.47
C THR A 4 -6.04 7.41 11.65
N LYS A 5 -6.51 6.86 12.78
CA LYS A 5 -6.53 5.41 13.01
C LYS A 5 -7.39 4.68 11.98
N LYS A 6 -8.57 5.25 11.64
CA LYS A 6 -9.45 4.71 10.60
C LYS A 6 -8.78 4.72 9.24
N ALA A 7 -8.12 5.81 8.86
CA ALA A 7 -7.38 5.92 7.60
C ALA A 7 -6.25 4.89 7.50
N PHE A 8 -5.46 4.74 8.57
CA PHE A 8 -4.39 3.73 8.62
C PHE A 8 -4.94 2.30 8.50
N LEU A 9 -6.02 1.99 9.21
CA LEU A 9 -6.69 0.69 9.09
C LEU A 9 -7.21 0.41 7.68
N MET A 10 -7.73 1.42 6.98
CA MET A 10 -8.18 1.27 5.59
C MET A 10 -6.99 1.07 4.63
N MET A 11 -5.92 1.86 4.79
CA MET A 11 -4.68 1.76 4.00
C MET A 11 -4.07 0.36 4.07
N MET A 12 -4.05 -0.26 5.25
CA MET A 12 -3.49 -1.60 5.45
C MET A 12 -4.51 -2.74 5.25
N GLY A 13 -5.75 -2.51 5.63
CA GLY A 13 -6.80 -3.54 5.62
C GLY A 13 -7.22 -3.96 4.22
N PHE A 14 -7.40 -2.99 3.30
CA PHE A 14 -7.85 -3.32 1.94
C PHE A 14 -6.82 -4.13 1.15
N PRO A 15 -5.51 -3.80 1.15
CA PRO A 15 -4.51 -4.64 0.50
C PRO A 15 -4.41 -6.03 1.12
N LEU A 16 -4.41 -6.15 2.46
CA LEU A 16 -4.30 -7.45 3.13
C LEU A 16 -5.48 -8.38 2.80
N LEU A 17 -6.71 -7.86 2.78
CA LEU A 17 -7.89 -8.63 2.37
C LEU A 17 -7.82 -9.00 0.89
N THR A 18 -7.39 -8.08 0.03
CA THR A 18 -7.23 -8.37 -1.41
C THR A 18 -6.20 -9.48 -1.64
N LEU A 19 -5.04 -9.41 -0.98
CA LEU A 19 -4.00 -10.44 -1.03
C LEU A 19 -4.48 -11.79 -0.49
N ARG A 20 -5.30 -11.78 0.55
CA ARG A 20 -5.91 -13.00 1.09
C ARG A 20 -6.90 -13.62 0.12
N ASP A 21 -7.88 -12.85 -0.34
CA ASP A 21 -9.06 -13.36 -1.03
C ASP A 21 -8.82 -13.58 -2.53
N LYS A 22 -7.99 -12.73 -3.16
CA LYS A 22 -7.72 -12.80 -4.60
C LYS A 22 -6.43 -13.54 -4.92
N PHE A 23 -5.45 -13.52 -4.03
CA PHE A 23 -4.13 -14.12 -4.25
C PHE A 23 -3.82 -15.31 -3.33
N GLY A 24 -4.73 -15.65 -2.40
CA GLY A 24 -4.60 -16.81 -1.53
C GLY A 24 -3.45 -16.70 -0.52
N PHE A 25 -3.08 -15.48 -0.12
CA PHE A 25 -1.96 -15.28 0.81
C PHE A 25 -2.33 -15.79 2.21
N GLY A 26 -1.50 -16.69 2.74
CA GLY A 26 -1.57 -17.16 4.12
C GLY A 26 -0.86 -16.22 5.09
N LYS A 27 -0.98 -16.50 6.40
CA LYS A 27 -0.43 -15.68 7.49
C LYS A 27 1.01 -15.21 7.25
N ALA A 28 1.92 -16.12 6.89
CA ALA A 28 3.33 -15.78 6.68
C ALA A 28 3.55 -14.76 5.55
N ARG A 29 2.81 -14.89 4.44
CA ARG A 29 2.91 -13.94 3.31
C ARG A 29 2.29 -12.58 3.67
N LEU A 30 1.18 -12.58 4.41
CA LEU A 30 0.53 -11.36 4.89
C LEU A 30 1.39 -10.61 5.90
N ASN A 31 2.03 -11.32 6.84
CA ASN A 31 2.95 -10.71 7.80
C ASN A 31 4.13 -10.04 7.09
N ARG A 32 4.76 -10.73 6.13
CA ARG A 32 5.86 -10.13 5.35
C ARG A 32 5.40 -8.90 4.57
N PHE A 33 4.22 -8.94 3.96
CA PHE A 33 3.68 -7.76 3.27
C PHE A 33 3.47 -6.59 4.24
N MET A 34 2.86 -6.86 5.40
CA MET A 34 2.61 -5.86 6.44
C MET A 34 3.90 -5.23 6.98
N GLU A 35 4.92 -6.04 7.27
CA GLU A 35 6.24 -5.57 7.72
C GLU A 35 6.91 -4.66 6.68
N ASN A 36 6.89 -5.04 5.40
CA ASN A 36 7.46 -4.20 4.35
C ASN A 36 6.70 -2.87 4.16
N MET A 37 5.37 -2.87 4.27
CA MET A 37 4.58 -1.65 4.24
C MET A 37 4.88 -0.72 5.42
N LEU A 38 5.06 -1.26 6.64
CA LEU A 38 5.46 -0.48 7.81
C LEU A 38 6.84 0.13 7.64
N ASN A 39 7.80 -0.63 7.10
CA ASN A 39 9.15 -0.12 6.81
C ASN A 39 9.12 1.04 5.80
N LEU A 40 8.30 0.96 4.75
CA LEU A 40 8.12 2.05 3.80
C LEU A 40 7.49 3.29 4.44
N TYR A 41 6.52 3.10 5.34
CA TYR A 41 5.93 4.19 6.09
C TYR A 41 6.95 4.86 7.02
N GLU A 42 7.77 4.08 7.72
CA GLU A 42 8.87 4.60 8.53
C GLU A 42 9.91 5.33 7.67
N ALA A 43 10.22 4.84 6.48
CA ALA A 43 11.13 5.53 5.55
C ALA A 43 10.56 6.90 5.13
N TYR A 44 9.26 6.98 4.87
CA TYR A 44 8.57 8.24 4.58
C TYR A 44 8.61 9.21 5.76
N GLU A 45 8.28 8.75 6.98
CA GLU A 45 8.30 9.60 8.18
C GLU A 45 9.70 10.10 8.55
N ASN A 46 10.76 9.40 8.11
CA ASN A 46 12.16 9.81 8.30
C ASN A 46 12.73 10.57 7.08
N ASP A 47 11.88 11.04 6.16
CA ASP A 47 12.25 11.78 4.95
C ASP A 47 13.27 11.04 4.04
N TYR A 48 13.32 9.70 4.09
CA TYR A 48 14.19 8.89 3.23
C TYR A 48 13.59 8.63 1.84
N VAL A 49 12.27 8.72 1.73
CA VAL A 49 11.51 8.60 0.48
C VAL A 49 10.35 9.59 0.54
N ASP A 50 9.96 10.16 -0.59
CA ASP A 50 8.73 10.95 -0.69
C ASP A 50 7.64 10.23 -1.52
N LEU A 51 6.47 10.88 -1.67
CA LEU A 51 5.35 10.27 -2.41
C LEU A 51 5.60 10.23 -3.92
N ASP A 52 6.40 11.16 -4.45
CA ASP A 52 6.75 11.20 -5.87
C ASP A 52 7.72 10.07 -6.18
N ASP A 53 8.70 9.80 -5.31
CA ASP A 53 9.60 8.65 -5.40
C ASP A 53 8.83 7.34 -5.49
N LEU A 54 7.83 7.14 -4.62
CA LEU A 54 7.00 5.93 -4.61
C LEU A 54 6.22 5.78 -5.92
N ASN A 55 5.59 6.85 -6.40
CA ASN A 55 4.80 6.80 -7.62
C ASN A 55 5.68 6.59 -8.86
N ASN A 56 6.81 7.28 -8.94
CA ASN A 56 7.75 7.16 -10.05
C ASN A 56 8.38 5.78 -10.09
N THR A 57 8.79 5.23 -8.94
CA THR A 57 9.37 3.87 -8.86
C THR A 57 8.38 2.83 -9.39
N ILE A 58 7.12 2.86 -8.95
CA ILE A 58 6.11 1.90 -9.42
C ILE A 58 5.85 2.06 -10.93
N LEU A 59 5.79 3.30 -11.43
CA LEU A 59 5.61 3.57 -12.85
C LEU A 59 6.78 3.07 -13.68
N GLU A 60 8.01 3.40 -13.30
CA GLU A 60 9.23 3.05 -14.03
C GLU A 60 9.47 1.54 -14.04
N GLU A 61 9.25 0.86 -12.91
CA GLU A 61 9.54 -0.57 -12.79
C GLU A 61 8.42 -1.47 -13.33
N THR A 62 7.16 -1.05 -13.23
CA THR A 62 6.01 -1.93 -13.51
C THR A 62 5.07 -1.40 -14.59
N GLY A 63 5.18 -0.11 -14.95
CA GLY A 63 4.24 0.58 -15.84
C GLY A 63 2.90 0.93 -15.20
N VAL A 64 2.71 0.71 -13.89
CA VAL A 64 1.45 1.00 -13.18
C VAL A 64 1.47 2.42 -12.61
N THR A 65 0.34 3.13 -12.67
CA THR A 65 0.16 4.45 -12.02
C THR A 65 -0.82 4.35 -10.85
N LEU A 66 -0.44 4.86 -9.68
CA LEU A 66 -1.27 4.84 -8.47
C LEU A 66 -2.51 5.75 -8.59
N LEU A 67 -2.41 6.83 -9.37
CA LEU A 67 -3.46 7.83 -9.59
C LEU A 67 -4.27 7.61 -10.86
N GLU A 68 -4.24 6.42 -11.46
CA GLU A 68 -5.06 6.16 -12.64
C GLU A 68 -6.54 6.25 -12.27
N LYS A 69 -7.19 7.33 -12.72
CA LYS A 69 -8.65 7.47 -12.69
C LYS A 69 -9.24 6.32 -13.51
N ARG A 70 -9.72 5.29 -12.83
CA ARG A 70 -10.70 4.38 -13.43
C ARG A 70 -12.02 5.14 -13.54
N GLU A 71 -12.33 5.65 -14.74
CA GLU A 71 -13.72 5.97 -15.07
C GLU A 71 -14.51 4.65 -15.12
N GLY A 72 -15.12 4.25 -14.00
CA GLY A 72 -15.93 3.04 -14.02
C GLY A 72 -16.32 2.46 -12.67
N LYS A 73 -17.51 2.87 -12.21
CA LYS A 73 -18.53 2.11 -11.46
C LYS A 73 -18.03 1.02 -10.50
N TYR A 74 -17.94 1.38 -9.23
CA TYR A 74 -18.43 0.54 -8.13
C TYR A 74 -19.21 1.42 -7.16
#